data_AF-A0A7L4D788-F1
#
_entry.id   AF-A0A7L4D788-F1
#
_cell.length_a   1.000
_cell.length_b   1.000
_cell.length_c   1.000
_cell.angle_alpha   90.00
_cell.angle_beta   90.00
_cell.angle_gamma   90.00
#
_symmetry.space_group_name_H-M   'P 1'
#
loop_
_entity.id
_entity.type
_entity.pdbx_description
1 polymer ?
#
loop_
_entity_poly.entity_id
_entity_poly.type
_entity_poly.pdbx_seq_one_letter_code
_entity_poly.pdbx_strand_id
1 'polypeptide(L)'
;MSSQGEILSDERFSHITRDPRFWEMPEKERKIKIDKRFRAMFHDKKFKLKYTVDKRGRPVNYTSTENLRKFYTLSESDSDLSENDTKENTKKKTKKKKAKPKGEAAS
;
A
#
# COMPACT_ATOMS: atom_id res chain seq x y z
N MET A 1 -8.77 5.44 -8.05
CA MET A 1 -9.30 4.13 -8.45
C MET A 1 -10.75 4.38 -8.83
N SER A 2 -11.16 3.98 -10.02
CA SER A 2 -12.54 4.11 -10.48
C SER A 2 -13.49 3.40 -9.51
N SER A 3 -14.62 4.02 -9.22
CA SER A 3 -15.61 3.43 -8.32
C SER A 3 -16.29 2.27 -9.05
N GLN A 4 -16.60 1.16 -8.36
CA GLN A 4 -17.24 -0.01 -8.98
C GLN A 4 -18.57 0.36 -9.66
N GLY A 5 -19.25 1.41 -9.20
CA GLY A 5 -20.45 1.95 -9.84
C GLY A 5 -20.23 2.51 -11.25
N GLU A 6 -19.09 3.17 -11.50
CA GLU A 6 -18.75 3.67 -12.84
C GLU A 6 -18.48 2.51 -13.82
N ILE A 7 -17.82 1.45 -13.34
CA ILE A 7 -17.48 0.26 -14.14
C ILE A 7 -18.75 -0.52 -14.53
N LEU A 8 -19.73 -0.59 -13.63
CA LEU A 8 -21.02 -1.23 -13.90
C LEU A 8 -21.91 -0.42 -14.85
N SER A 9 -21.74 0.91 -14.87
CA SER A 9 -22.50 1.80 -15.77
C SER A 9 -21.96 1.80 -17.21
N ASP A 10 -20.67 1.48 -17.41
CA ASP A 10 -20.08 1.38 -18.74
C ASP A 10 -20.37 -0.02 -19.34
N GLU A 11 -21.12 -0.05 -20.45
CA GLU A 11 -21.50 -1.29 -21.13
C GLU A 11 -20.30 -2.17 -21.48
N ARG A 12 -19.14 -1.55 -21.80
CA ARG A 12 -17.90 -2.24 -22.17
C ARG A 12 -17.36 -3.12 -21.04
N PHE A 13 -17.61 -2.74 -19.78
CA PHE A 13 -17.04 -3.41 -18.61
C PHE A 13 -18.09 -4.12 -17.74
N SER A 14 -19.38 -3.98 -18.07
CA SER A 14 -20.50 -4.62 -17.36
C SER A 14 -20.31 -6.13 -17.13
N HIS A 15 -19.71 -6.84 -18.09
CA HIS A 15 -19.49 -8.29 -18.07
C HIS A 15 -18.37 -8.73 -17.10
N ILE A 16 -17.42 -7.85 -16.78
CA ILE A 16 -16.23 -8.19 -15.97
C ILE A 16 -16.63 -8.58 -14.54
N THR A 17 -17.69 -7.99 -14.01
CA THR A 17 -18.13 -8.28 -12.64
C THR A 17 -18.83 -9.63 -12.49
N ARG A 18 -19.41 -10.15 -13.58
CA ARG A 18 -20.18 -11.40 -13.59
C ARG A 18 -19.36 -12.59 -14.06
N ASP A 19 -18.35 -12.36 -14.89
CA ASP A 19 -17.53 -13.43 -15.45
C ASP A 19 -16.48 -13.93 -14.43
N PRO A 20 -16.52 -15.23 -14.03
CA PRO A 20 -15.61 -15.80 -13.05
C PRO A 20 -14.15 -15.73 -13.46
N ARG A 21 -13.86 -15.55 -14.76
CA ARG A 21 -12.49 -15.35 -15.25
C ARG A 21 -11.83 -14.09 -14.68
N PHE A 22 -12.61 -13.07 -14.38
CA PHE A 22 -12.12 -11.80 -13.84
C PHE A 22 -12.31 -11.69 -12.33
N TRP A 23 -12.77 -12.75 -11.66
CA TRP A 23 -12.81 -12.77 -10.21
C TRP A 23 -11.39 -12.79 -9.66
N GLU A 24 -11.13 -11.86 -8.75
CA GLU A 24 -9.87 -11.85 -8.02
C GLU A 24 -9.77 -13.07 -7.13
N MET A 25 -8.60 -13.69 -7.12
CA MET A 25 -8.33 -14.86 -6.30
C MET A 25 -8.53 -14.51 -4.81
N PRO A 26 -9.28 -15.34 -4.05
CA PRO A 26 -9.52 -15.11 -2.62
C PRO A 26 -8.24 -14.88 -1.83
N GLU A 27 -8.26 -13.99 -0.84
CA GLU A 27 -7.05 -13.69 -0.06
C GLU A 27 -6.46 -14.91 0.66
N LYS A 28 -7.31 -15.86 1.04
CA LYS A 28 -6.91 -17.13 1.68
C LYS A 28 -6.07 -18.00 0.75
N GLU A 29 -6.34 -17.95 -0.55
CA GLU A 29 -5.58 -18.67 -1.57
C GLU A 29 -4.31 -17.89 -1.95
N ARG A 30 -4.33 -16.56 -1.78
CA ARG A 30 -3.20 -15.69 -2.11
C ARG A 30 -2.10 -15.68 -1.05
N LYS A 31 -2.45 -15.95 0.22
CA LYS A 31 -1.51 -15.86 1.35
C LYS A 31 -1.15 -17.25 1.88
N ILE A 32 0.13 -17.44 2.19
CA ILE A 32 0.68 -18.70 2.70
C ILE A 32 0.86 -18.62 4.22
N LYS A 33 0.63 -19.72 4.94
CA LYS A 33 0.90 -19.78 6.39
C LYS A 33 2.39 -19.67 6.67
N ILE A 34 2.76 -18.80 7.61
CA ILE A 34 4.16 -18.67 8.00
C ILE A 34 4.61 -19.79 8.93
N ASP A 35 5.77 -20.36 8.65
CA ASP A 35 6.45 -21.33 9.51
C ASP A 35 7.10 -20.61 10.71
N LYS A 36 7.22 -21.32 11.84
CA LYS A 36 7.74 -20.83 13.12
C LYS A 36 9.13 -20.19 12.99
N ARG A 37 9.98 -20.74 12.11
CA ARG A 37 11.35 -20.25 11.85
C ARG A 37 11.40 -18.82 11.32
N PHE A 38 10.32 -18.39 10.67
CA PHE A 38 10.29 -17.14 9.90
C PHE A 38 9.47 -16.03 10.58
N ARG A 39 8.85 -16.34 11.71
CA ARG A 39 8.06 -15.40 12.53
C ARG A 39 8.86 -14.17 12.96
N ALA A 40 10.16 -14.35 13.24
CA ALA A 40 11.06 -13.27 13.63
C ALA A 40 11.20 -12.15 12.57
N MET A 41 10.94 -12.42 11.28
CA MET A 41 11.05 -11.42 10.21
C MET A 41 10.10 -10.22 10.38
N PHE A 42 8.99 -10.40 11.09
CA PHE A 42 8.02 -9.33 11.33
C PHE A 42 8.36 -8.46 12.52
N HIS A 43 9.12 -8.99 13.48
CA HIS A 43 9.32 -8.39 14.79
C HIS A 43 10.73 -7.85 14.97
N ASP A 44 11.74 -8.61 14.54
CA ASP A 44 13.14 -8.28 14.74
C ASP A 44 13.59 -7.11 13.87
N LYS A 45 14.25 -6.14 14.50
CA LYS A 45 14.82 -4.96 13.82
C LYS A 45 15.84 -5.33 12.74
N LYS A 46 16.47 -6.50 12.86
CA LYS A 46 17.42 -7.04 11.87
C LYS A 46 16.80 -7.22 10.48
N PHE A 47 15.49 -7.46 10.40
CA PHE A 47 14.76 -7.67 9.14
C PHE A 47 13.86 -6.48 8.77
N LYS A 48 13.71 -5.48 9.65
CA LYS A 48 12.94 -4.26 9.40
C LYS A 48 13.80 -3.25 8.63
N LEU A 49 13.61 -3.22 7.31
CA LEU A 49 14.28 -2.26 6.45
C LEU A 49 13.24 -1.38 5.75
N LYS A 50 13.51 -0.08 5.69
CA LYS A 50 12.67 0.91 5.02
C LYS A 50 13.39 1.44 3.79
N TYR A 51 12.84 1.17 2.62
CA TYR A 51 13.33 1.74 1.37
C TYR A 51 12.53 2.99 1.05
N THR A 52 13.22 4.12 0.85
CA THR A 52 12.58 5.39 0.46
C THR A 52 12.48 5.56 -1.05
N VAL A 53 13.26 4.79 -1.81
CA VAL A 53 13.37 4.89 -3.28
C VAL A 53 13.40 3.49 -3.88
N ASP A 54 12.60 3.27 -4.93
CA ASP A 54 12.55 2.03 -5.70
C ASP A 54 13.76 1.92 -6.67
N LYS A 55 14.02 0.75 -7.25
CA LYS A 55 15.04 0.53 -8.30
C LYS A 55 14.87 1.46 -9.51
N ARG A 56 13.65 1.98 -9.72
CA ARG A 56 13.29 2.95 -10.77
C ARG A 56 13.42 4.41 -10.33
N GLY A 57 13.98 4.69 -9.16
CA GLY A 57 14.17 6.06 -8.65
C GLY A 57 12.90 6.75 -8.13
N ARG A 58 11.74 6.06 -8.14
CA ARG A 58 10.49 6.63 -7.63
C ARG A 58 10.52 6.65 -6.10
N PRO A 59 10.10 7.74 -5.45
CA PRO A 59 9.96 7.76 -4.00
C PRO A 59 8.81 6.84 -3.59
N VAL A 60 9.10 5.90 -2.69
CA VAL A 60 8.14 4.94 -2.14
C VAL A 60 8.28 4.88 -0.63
N ASN A 61 7.16 4.61 0.04
CA ASN A 61 7.11 4.46 1.50
C ASN A 61 6.72 3.01 1.82
N TYR A 62 7.54 2.04 1.41
CA TYR A 62 7.30 0.63 1.73
C TYR A 62 8.32 0.13 2.74
N THR A 63 7.83 -0.53 3.78
CA THR A 63 8.65 -1.27 4.73
C THR A 63 8.70 -2.76 4.36
N SER A 64 9.78 -3.45 4.75
CA SER A 64 9.91 -4.90 4.52
C SER A 64 8.75 -5.67 5.15
N THR A 65 8.28 -5.27 6.33
CA THR A 65 7.17 -5.91 7.04
C THR A 65 5.84 -5.77 6.30
N GLU A 66 5.54 -4.58 5.78
CA GLU A 66 4.34 -4.35 4.94
C GLU A 66 4.34 -5.20 3.67
N ASN A 67 5.51 -5.40 3.06
CA ASN A 67 5.63 -6.24 1.88
C ASN A 67 5.41 -7.72 2.21
N LEU A 68 5.97 -8.21 3.32
CA LEU A 68 5.78 -9.60 3.76
C LEU A 68 4.33 -9.91 4.14
N ARG A 69 3.60 -8.94 4.72
CA ARG A 69 2.16 -9.08 5.05
C ARG A 69 1.26 -9.37 3.85
N LYS A 70 1.71 -9.07 2.62
CA LYS A 70 0.95 -9.36 1.40
C LYS A 70 0.93 -10.86 1.06
N PHE A 71 1.99 -11.58 1.43
CA PHE A 71 2.21 -12.97 1.04
C PHE A 71 1.94 -13.96 2.17
N TYR A 72 2.04 -13.54 3.43
CA TYR A 72 1.92 -14.44 4.57
C TYR A 72 0.72 -14.15 5.45
N THR A 73 0.06 -15.20 5.93
CA THR A 73 -0.94 -15.10 7.01
C THR A 73 -0.24 -15.17 8.35
N LEU A 74 -0.40 -14.13 9.18
CA LEU A 74 0.01 -14.16 10.59
C LEU A 74 -1.15 -14.78 11.40
N SER A 75 -0.84 -15.77 12.24
CA SER A 75 -1.84 -16.28 13.21
C SER A 75 -2.20 -15.17 14.20
N GLU A 76 -3.44 -15.12 14.69
CA GLU A 76 -3.91 -14.08 15.63
C GLU A 76 -3.01 -13.95 16.87
N SER A 77 -2.44 -15.06 17.34
CA SER A 77 -1.48 -15.08 18.46
C SER A 77 -0.14 -14.38 18.18
N ASP A 78 0.16 -14.02 16.92
CA ASP A 78 1.38 -13.34 16.49
C ASP A 78 1.19 -11.85 16.19
N SER A 79 -0.07 -11.43 16.04
CA SER A 79 -0.42 -10.05 15.66
C SER A 79 -0.22 -9.06 16.81
N ASP A 80 -0.30 -9.54 18.06
CA ASP A 80 -0.33 -8.72 19.28
C ASP A 80 1.04 -8.24 19.77
N LEU A 81 2.13 -8.66 19.12
CA LEU A 81 3.51 -8.28 19.49
C LEU A 81 4.03 -7.05 18.71
N SER A 82 3.19 -6.38 17.92
CA SER A 82 3.66 -5.43 16.89
C SER A 82 3.04 -4.01 16.90
N GLU A 83 2.53 -3.53 18.03
CA GLU A 83 2.09 -2.13 18.15
C GLU A 83 3.18 -1.22 18.74
N ASN A 84 4.04 -0.59 17.92
CA ASN A 84 4.63 0.71 18.30
C ASN A 84 5.37 1.58 17.24
N ASP A 85 5.10 1.55 15.92
CA ASP A 85 6.00 2.36 15.03
C ASP A 85 5.45 2.87 13.68
N THR A 86 4.14 3.07 13.52
CA THR A 86 3.57 3.51 12.21
C THR A 86 2.75 4.79 12.21
N LYS A 87 2.64 5.53 13.32
CA LYS A 87 1.83 6.77 13.39
C LYS A 87 2.67 8.05 13.46
N GLU A 88 3.45 8.41 12.43
CA GLU A 88 4.04 9.77 12.45
C GLU A 88 4.27 10.51 11.11
N ASN A 89 4.13 9.89 9.93
CA ASN A 89 4.66 10.50 8.70
C ASN A 89 3.65 10.98 7.63
N THR A 90 2.42 11.36 8.00
CA THR A 90 1.41 11.83 7.02
C THR A 90 1.01 13.31 7.09
N LYS A 91 1.54 14.14 8.01
CA LYS A 91 1.03 15.52 8.22
C LYS A 91 1.81 16.71 7.60
N LYS A 92 2.94 16.53 6.90
CA LYS A 92 3.79 17.67 6.46
C LYS A 92 3.90 17.91 4.94
N LYS A 93 2.81 17.78 4.15
CA LYS A 93 2.84 18.08 2.69
C LYS A 93 1.76 19.04 2.16
N THR A 94 1.16 19.88 2.99
CA THR A 94 0.16 20.88 2.54
C THR A 94 0.45 22.30 3.04
N LYS A 95 1.64 22.85 2.79
CA LYS A 95 1.94 24.29 2.99
C LYS A 95 3.30 24.63 2.36
N LYS A 96 3.35 24.80 1.02
CA LYS A 96 4.41 25.54 0.29
C LYS A 96 4.21 25.45 -1.24
N LYS A 97 3.06 25.93 -1.73
CA LYS A 97 2.90 26.35 -3.15
C LYS A 97 1.80 27.42 -3.24
N LYS A 98 2.10 28.65 -2.82
CA LYS A 98 1.47 29.88 -3.32
C LYS A 98 2.44 31.05 -3.15
N ALA A 99 3.15 31.38 -4.23
CA ALA A 99 3.67 32.71 -4.53
C ALA A 99 4.19 32.68 -5.98
N LYS A 100 3.33 33.03 -6.94
CA LYS A 100 3.75 33.59 -8.23
C LYS A 100 3.38 35.07 -8.18
N PRO A 101 4.28 36.03 -8.43
CA PRO A 101 3.86 37.35 -8.90
C PRO A 101 3.82 37.34 -10.43
N LYS A 102 2.62 37.56 -10.98
CA LYS A 102 2.42 38.18 -12.29
C LYS A 102 1.90 39.60 -12.00
N GLY A 103 2.55 40.61 -12.56
CA GLY A 103 2.06 41.98 -12.76
C GLY A 103 2.94 42.53 -13.88
N GLU A 104 2.48 42.65 -15.12
CA GLU A 104 1.45 43.56 -15.66
C GLU A 104 1.98 44.99 -15.84
N ALA A 105 1.68 45.51 -17.03
CA ALA A 105 2.29 46.65 -17.70
C ALA A 105 1.87 48.01 -17.10
N ALA A 106 2.81 48.97 -17.12
CA ALA A 106 2.56 50.40 -17.31
C ALA A 106 3.90 51.17 -17.32
N SER A 107 4.34 51.63 -18.49
CA SER A 107 4.84 52.99 -18.77
C SER A 107 5.10 53.12 -20.27
#